data_AF-A0A5S9M6J9-F1
#
_entry.id   AF-A0A5S9M6J9-F1
#
_cell.length_a   1.000
_cell.length_b   1.000
_cell.length_c   1.000
_cell.angle_alpha   90.00
_cell.angle_beta   90.00
_cell.angle_gamma   90.00
#
_symmetry.space_group_name_H-M   'P 1'
#
loop_
_entity.id
_entity.type
_entity.pdbx_description
1 polymer ?
#
loop_
_entity_poly.entity_id
_entity_poly.type
_entity_poly.pdbx_seq_one_letter_code
_entity_poly.pdbx_strand_id
1 'polypeptide(L)'
;MNGLYEEKRKQLIEELNTVFADNVRIIGENAGLHFFAEFRSNRTQHEILQRAKERKKMYGMDRFTLDEQLPGHQPGFVPLVLGFSHMKQEDIQPAVKRLYDAIFGK
;
A
#
# COMPACT_ATOMS: atom_id res chain seq x y z
N MET A 1 15.81 16.70 3.76
CA MET A 1 14.77 15.64 3.82
C MET A 1 14.70 15.17 5.26
N ASN A 2 13.51 15.13 5.88
CA ASN A 2 13.38 14.79 7.30
C ASN A 2 13.58 13.28 7.48
N GLY A 3 14.62 12.86 8.21
CA GLY A 3 14.96 11.45 8.42
C GLY A 3 13.80 10.58 8.90
N LEU A 4 12.86 11.15 9.66
CA LEU A 4 11.66 10.47 10.13
C LEU A 4 10.76 9.94 9.00
N TYR A 5 10.62 10.65 7.88
CA TYR A 5 9.80 10.18 6.76
C TYR A 5 10.50 9.08 5.96
N GLU A 6 11.83 9.15 5.85
CA GLU A 6 12.63 8.09 5.25
C GLU A 6 12.57 6.80 6.06
N GLU A 7 12.65 6.89 7.39
CA GLU A 7 12.53 5.73 8.28
C GLU A 7 11.14 5.08 8.19
N LYS A 8 10.07 5.89 8.21
CA LYS A 8 8.70 5.39 8.02
C LYS A 8 8.52 4.71 6.65
N ARG A 9 9.07 5.30 5.59
CA ARG A 9 9.04 4.72 4.24
C ARG A 9 9.73 3.36 4.21
N LYS A 10 10.96 3.28 4.73
CA LYS A 10 11.73 2.03 4.80
C LYS A 10 10.98 0.95 5.57
N GLN A 11 10.50 1.28 6.77
CA GLN A 11 9.76 0.35 7.60
C GLN A 11 8.48 -0.15 6.91
N LEU A 12 7.74 0.73 6.22
CA LEU A 12 6.55 0.34 5.47
C LEU A 12 6.88 -0.58 4.29
N ILE A 13 7.94 -0.29 3.53
CA ILE A 13 8.40 -1.15 2.42
C ILE A 13 8.87 -2.51 2.93
N GLU A 14 9.65 -2.56 4.00
CA GLU A 14 10.11 -3.80 4.63
C GLU A 14 8.94 -4.67 5.10
N GLU A 15 7.95 -4.07 5.78
CA GLU A 15 6.77 -4.79 6.24
C GLU A 15 5.90 -5.28 5.07
N LEU A 16 5.74 -4.48 4.01
CA LEU A 16 5.04 -4.90 2.79
C LEU A 16 5.73 -6.12 2.15
N ASN A 17 7.05 -6.07 1.96
CA ASN A 17 7.80 -7.19 1.41
C ASN A 17 7.72 -8.43 2.32
N THR A 18 7.70 -8.25 3.64
CA THR A 18 7.58 -9.34 4.61
C THR A 18 6.20 -10.01 4.54
N VAL A 19 5.13 -9.22 4.49
CA VAL A 19 3.74 -9.72 4.56
C VAL A 19 3.24 -10.24 3.22
N PHE A 20 3.62 -9.60 2.11
CA PHE A 20 3.12 -9.94 0.78
C PHE A 20 4.08 -10.82 -0.02
N ALA A 21 5.37 -10.85 0.32
CA ALA A 21 6.41 -11.56 -0.42
C ALA A 21 6.32 -11.25 -1.93
N ASP A 22 6.26 -12.27 -2.78
CA ASP A 22 6.19 -12.13 -4.25
C ASP A 22 4.86 -11.54 -4.77
N ASN A 23 3.92 -11.21 -3.87
CA ASN A 23 2.64 -10.61 -4.22
C ASN A 23 2.63 -9.08 -4.14
N VAL A 24 3.77 -8.43 -3.87
CA VAL A 24 3.89 -6.98 -3.91
C VAL A 24 5.07 -6.55 -4.80
N ARG A 25 4.90 -5.43 -5.50
CA ARG A 25 5.96 -4.76 -6.26
C ARG A 25 5.93 -3.27 -5.92
N ILE A 26 7.03 -2.75 -5.40
CA ILE A 26 7.15 -1.31 -5.10
C ILE A 26 7.54 -0.56 -6.38
N ILE A 27 6.79 0.49 -6.71
CA ILE A 27 6.97 1.29 -7.92
C ILE A 27 7.20 2.75 -7.50
N GLY A 28 8.36 3.29 -7.84
CA GLY A 28 8.70 4.69 -7.57
C GLY A 28 8.90 5.02 -6.09
N GLU A 29 10.15 4.99 -5.64
CA GLU A 29 10.52 5.32 -4.25
C GLU A 29 10.66 6.84 -3.97
N ASN A 30 10.48 7.70 -4.98
CA ASN A 30 10.97 9.10 -4.95
C ASN A 30 9.89 10.21 -4.87
N ALA A 31 8.67 9.92 -4.43
CA ALA A 31 7.54 10.88 -4.43
C ALA A 31 7.14 11.43 -3.03
N GLY A 32 8.11 11.83 -2.20
CA GLY A 32 7.82 12.61 -0.98
C GLY A 32 7.16 11.80 0.15
N LEU A 33 5.83 11.87 0.29
CA LEU A 33 5.05 11.28 1.40
C LEU A 33 4.14 10.12 0.99
N HIS A 34 4.28 9.64 -0.25
CA HIS A 34 3.65 8.44 -0.77
C HIS A 34 4.60 7.69 -1.73
N PHE A 35 4.21 6.46 -2.10
CA PHE A 35 4.79 5.69 -3.20
C PHE A 35 3.72 4.82 -3.85
N PHE A 36 4.01 4.28 -5.03
CA PHE A 36 3.13 3.32 -5.71
C PHE A 36 3.55 1.90 -5.36
N ALA A 37 2.59 1.01 -5.22
CA ALA A 37 2.83 -0.41 -5.07
C ALA A 37 1.76 -1.20 -5.82
N GLU A 38 2.16 -2.27 -6.48
CA GLU A 38 1.28 -3.18 -7.17
C GLU A 38 1.14 -4.49 -6.41
N PHE A 39 -0.09 -4.97 -6.26
CA PHE A 39 -0.41 -6.17 -5.49
C PHE A 39 -1.04 -7.24 -6.35
N ARG A 40 -0.52 -8.47 -6.33
CA ARG A 40 -1.13 -9.59 -7.04
C ARG A 40 -2.51 -9.87 -6.44
N SER A 41 -3.56 -9.80 -7.24
CA SER A 41 -4.93 -9.97 -6.77
C SER A 41 -5.88 -10.28 -7.92
N ASN A 42 -6.88 -11.12 -7.63
CA ASN A 42 -8.04 -11.33 -8.51
C ASN A 42 -9.17 -10.32 -8.24
N ARG A 43 -9.03 -9.50 -7.20
CA ARG A 43 -9.97 -8.43 -6.84
C ARG A 43 -9.58 -7.16 -7.56
N THR A 44 -10.57 -6.41 -8.00
CA THR A 44 -10.39 -5.05 -8.50
C THR A 44 -9.94 -4.11 -7.38
N GLN A 45 -9.35 -2.98 -7.77
CA GLN A 45 -9.04 -1.91 -6.83
C GLN A 45 -10.28 -1.46 -6.05
N HIS A 46 -11.44 -1.36 -6.72
CA HIS A 46 -12.68 -0.95 -6.06
C HIS A 46 -13.08 -1.89 -4.91
N GLU A 47 -13.03 -3.19 -5.13
CA GLU A 47 -13.33 -4.20 -4.10
C GLU A 47 -12.34 -4.12 -2.94
N ILE A 48 -11.05 -3.95 -3.22
CA ILE A 48 -10.02 -3.79 -2.18
C ILE A 48 -10.30 -2.54 -1.34
N LEU A 49 -10.62 -1.42 -1.98
CA LEU A 49 -10.94 -0.16 -1.28
C LEU A 49 -12.22 -0.27 -0.46
N GLN A 50 -13.24 -0.93 -0.98
CA GLN A 50 -14.48 -1.16 -0.25
C GLN A 50 -14.22 -2.02 1.00
N ARG A 51 -13.49 -3.13 0.85
CA ARG A 51 -13.11 -4.00 1.97
C ARG A 51 -12.26 -3.28 3.01
N ALA A 52 -11.34 -2.42 2.57
CA ALA A 52 -10.52 -1.60 3.45
C ALA A 52 -11.36 -0.57 4.24
N LYS A 53 -12.35 0.06 3.61
CA LYS A 53 -13.29 1.01 4.24
C LYS A 53 -14.20 0.32 5.26
N GLU A 54 -14.77 -0.82 4.90
CA GLU A 54 -15.65 -1.62 5.78
C GLU A 54 -14.90 -2.08 7.05
N ARG A 55 -13.59 -2.33 6.94
CA ARG A 55 -12.72 -2.69 8.06
C ARG A 55 -12.29 -1.50 8.94
N LYS A 56 -12.80 -0.28 8.68
CA LYS A 56 -12.71 0.95 9.52
C LYS A 56 -11.32 1.32 10.07
N LYS A 57 -10.20 0.91 9.46
CA LYS A 57 -8.84 1.09 10.05
C LYS A 57 -7.70 1.27 9.04
N MET A 58 -7.96 1.92 7.91
CA MET A 58 -6.90 2.44 7.03
C MET A 58 -6.82 3.96 7.18
N TYR A 59 -6.66 4.44 8.42
CA TYR A 59 -6.31 5.84 8.67
C TYR A 59 -4.82 6.02 8.33
N GLY A 60 -4.50 6.90 7.39
CA GLY A 60 -3.12 7.26 7.03
C GLY A 60 -2.74 6.99 5.57
N MET A 61 -3.44 6.11 4.86
CA MET A 61 -3.32 5.96 3.40
C MET A 61 -4.35 6.86 2.71
N ASP A 62 -4.16 8.18 2.85
CA ASP A 62 -5.22 9.16 2.53
C ASP A 62 -5.45 9.38 1.02
N ARG A 63 -4.76 8.68 0.12
CA ARG A 63 -4.94 8.84 -1.33
C ARG A 63 -4.73 7.53 -2.05
N PHE A 64 -5.82 6.81 -2.33
CA PHE A 64 -5.86 5.82 -3.39
C PHE A 64 -6.34 6.52 -4.66
N THR A 65 -5.41 6.98 -5.49
CA THR A 65 -5.76 7.56 -6.78
C THR A 65 -5.27 6.67 -7.89
N LEU A 66 -6.11 6.55 -8.92
CA LEU A 66 -5.84 5.83 -10.16
C LEU A 66 -4.68 6.51 -10.91
N ASP A 67 -3.77 5.72 -11.44
CA ASP A 67 -3.19 6.02 -12.73
C ASP A 67 -3.19 4.72 -13.54
N GLU A 68 -4.24 4.55 -14.37
CA GLU A 68 -4.40 3.44 -15.32
C GLU A 68 -3.25 3.39 -16.35
N GLN A 69 -2.37 4.39 -16.35
CA GLN A 69 -1.26 4.53 -17.27
C GLN A 69 0.10 4.30 -16.59
N LEU A 70 0.15 3.64 -15.43
CA LEU A 70 1.43 3.22 -14.84
C LEU A 70 2.23 2.37 -15.84
N PRO A 71 3.38 2.86 -16.34
CA PRO A 71 4.21 2.10 -17.26
C PRO A 71 4.65 0.79 -16.59
N GLY A 72 4.29 -0.36 -17.17
CA GLY A 72 4.64 -1.68 -16.64
C GLY A 72 3.57 -2.37 -15.80
N HIS A 73 2.33 -1.86 -15.80
CA HIS A 73 1.19 -2.54 -15.21
C HIS A 73 1.06 -3.98 -15.74
N GLN A 74 1.01 -4.95 -14.82
CA GLN A 74 0.87 -6.37 -15.16
C GLN A 74 -0.56 -6.85 -14.91
N PRO A 75 -1.18 -7.59 -15.86
CA PRO A 75 -2.44 -8.28 -15.60
C PRO A 75 -2.36 -9.14 -14.34
N GLY A 76 -3.38 -9.04 -13.49
CA GLY A 76 -3.42 -9.73 -12.20
C GLY A 76 -2.70 -9.02 -11.05
N PHE A 77 -2.16 -7.83 -11.29
CA PHE A 77 -1.71 -6.91 -10.25
C PHE A 77 -2.66 -5.72 -10.15
N VAL A 78 -2.76 -5.13 -8.97
CA VAL A 78 -3.58 -3.96 -8.69
C VAL A 78 -2.70 -2.84 -8.15
N PRO A 79 -2.56 -1.72 -8.86
CA PRO A 79 -1.78 -0.58 -8.40
C PRO A 79 -2.52 0.16 -7.28
N LEU A 80 -1.79 0.49 -6.22
CA LEU A 80 -2.25 1.32 -5.11
C LEU A 80 -1.20 2.39 -4.79
N VAL A 81 -1.68 3.58 -4.47
CA VAL A 81 -0.85 4.65 -3.90
C VAL A 81 -0.91 4.55 -2.38
N LEU A 82 0.24 4.45 -1.73
CA LEU A 82 0.34 4.30 -0.28
C LEU A 82 0.92 5.58 0.32
N GLY A 83 0.06 6.36 0.98
CA GLY A 83 0.46 7.52 1.80
C GLY A 83 0.88 7.08 3.20
N PHE A 84 1.91 7.75 3.76
CA PHE A 84 2.43 7.44 5.10
C PHE A 84 2.75 8.69 5.94
N SER A 85 2.39 9.89 5.48
CA SER A 85 2.66 11.16 6.18
C SER A 85 2.13 11.18 7.62
N HIS A 86 0.89 10.73 7.80
CA HIS A 86 0.18 10.74 9.09
C HIS A 86 0.31 9.42 9.86
N MET A 87 1.02 8.44 9.32
CA MET A 87 1.17 7.13 9.94
C MET A 87 2.21 7.18 11.06
N LYS A 88 1.90 6.66 12.24
CA LYS A 88 2.91 6.42 13.28
C LYS A 88 3.65 5.12 12.96
N GLN A 89 4.91 5.01 13.37
CA GLN A 89 5.70 3.79 13.11
C GLN A 89 5.06 2.54 13.73
N GLU A 90 4.46 2.68 14.92
CA GLU A 90 3.71 1.61 15.60
C GLU A 90 2.47 1.14 14.81
N ASP A 91 1.92 1.98 13.93
CA ASP A 91 0.73 1.68 13.14
C ASP A 91 1.06 1.00 11.79
N ILE A 92 2.33 0.96 11.38
CA ILE A 92 2.76 0.40 10.09
C ILE A 92 2.40 -1.08 9.99
N GLN A 93 2.88 -1.90 10.92
CA GLN A 93 2.60 -3.34 10.93
C GLN A 93 1.09 -3.66 10.93
N PRO A 94 0.27 -3.09 11.84
CA PRO A 94 -1.16 -3.39 11.83
C PRO A 94 -1.87 -2.83 10.58
N ALA A 95 -1.39 -1.74 9.98
CA ALA A 95 -1.92 -1.23 8.71
C ALA A 95 -1.63 -2.19 7.55
N VAL A 96 -0.41 -2.72 7.43
CA VAL A 96 -0.02 -3.66 6.38
C VAL A 96 -0.82 -4.97 6.49
N LYS A 97 -1.03 -5.50 7.71
CA LYS A 97 -1.88 -6.67 7.92
C LYS A 97 -3.33 -6.44 7.48
N ARG A 98 -3.88 -5.25 7.77
CA ARG A 98 -5.25 -4.89 7.32
C ARG A 98 -5.35 -4.78 5.81
N LEU A 99 -4.31 -4.25 5.15
CA LEU A 99 -4.23 -4.22 3.69
C LEU A 99 -4.19 -5.65 3.12
N TYR A 100 -3.41 -6.55 3.72
CA TYR A 100 -3.37 -7.95 3.32
C TYR A 100 -4.75 -8.61 3.41
N ASP A 101 -5.48 -8.40 4.51
CA ASP A 101 -6.84 -8.92 4.66
C ASP A 101 -7.85 -8.33 3.66
N ALA A 102 -7.67 -7.06 3.27
CA ALA A 102 -8.49 -6.44 2.24
C ALA A 102 -8.24 -7.08 0.86
N ILE A 103 -6.98 -7.43 0.56
CA ILE A 103 -6.56 -7.98 -0.73
C ILE A 103 -6.77 -9.50 -0.83
N PHE A 104 -6.47 -10.27 0.21
CA PHE A 104 -6.48 -11.74 0.21
C PHE A 104 -7.48 -12.36 1.18
N GLY A 105 -7.88 -11.65 2.22
CA GLY A 105 -8.81 -12.18 3.22
C GLY A 105 -10.12 -12.66 2.59
N LYS A 106 -10.86 -13.52 3.29
CA LYS A 106 -12.22 -13.91 2.88
C LYS A 106 -13.16 -12.70 2.95
#